data_AF-A0A919ZXI6-F1
#
_entry.id   AF-A0A919ZXI6-F1
#
_cell.length_a   1.000
_cell.length_b   1.000
_cell.length_c   1.000
_cell.angle_alpha   90.00
_cell.angle_beta   90.00
_cell.angle_gamma   90.00
#
_symmetry.space_group_name_H-M   'P 1'
#
loop_
_entity.id
_entity.type
_entity.pdbx_description
1 polymer ?
#
loop_
_entity_poly.entity_id
_entity_poly.type
_entity_poly.pdbx_seq_one_letter_code
_entity_poly.pdbx_strand_id
1 'polypeptide(L)' 'MVLLLTIQEKKMSKSIGNVVDPKDIIQNSGADILRFWIASQFFRGEMVFPKDFFDRSMTVLEE' A
#
# COMPACT_ATOMS: atom_id res chain seq x y z
N MET A 1 15.08 11.13 6.71
CA MET A 1 14.36 10.50 5.60
C MET A 1 12.98 10.10 6.11
N VAL A 2 11.99 10.99 6.00
CA VAL A 2 10.62 10.72 6.44
C VAL A 2 9.86 10.22 5.22
N LEU A 3 9.50 8.95 5.22
CA LEU A 3 8.61 8.38 4.22
C LEU A 3 7.20 8.86 4.55
N LEU A 4 6.73 9.91 3.86
CA LEU A 4 5.33 10.32 3.92
C LEU A 4 4.56 9.35 3.04
N LEU A 5 3.81 8.44 3.69
CA LEU A 5 2.82 7.63 2.99
C LEU A 5 1.50 8.39 2.95
N THR A 6 0.99 8.62 1.75
CA THR A 6 -0.32 9.23 1.51
C THR A 6 -1.29 8.19 0.98
N ILE A 7 -2.54 8.26 1.42
CA ILE A 7 -3.66 7.50 0.85
C ILE A 7 -4.62 8.52 0.31
N GLN A 8 -4.95 8.42 -0.98
CA GLN A 8 -5.86 9.36 -1.65
C GLN A 8 -5.47 10.83 -1.40
N GLU A 9 -4.20 11.16 -1.63
CA GLU A 9 -3.64 12.52 -1.46
C GLU A 9 -3.65 13.06 0.00
N LYS A 10 -4.01 12.23 0.98
CA LYS A 10 -3.98 12.59 2.40
C LYS A 10 -2.89 11.83 3.14
N LYS A 11 -2.12 12.53 3.97
CA LYS A 11 -1.14 11.92 4.88
C LYS A 11 -1.82 10.88 5.77
N MET A 12 -1.24 9.68 5.87
CA MET A 12 -1.70 8.69 6.84
C MET A 12 -1.51 9.20 8.26
N SER A 13 -2.56 9.16 9.08
CA SER A 13 -2.46 9.40 10.51
C SER A 13 -3.50 8.63 11.30
N LYS A 14 -3.11 8.17 12.49
CA LYS A 14 -4.00 7.45 13.41
C LYS A 14 -5.17 8.32 13.87
N SER A 15 -4.98 9.64 14.00
CA SER A 15 -6.02 10.60 14.39
C SER A 15 -7.04 10.86 13.30
N ILE A 16 -6.63 10.81 12.02
CA ILE A 16 -7.55 10.97 10.87
C ILE A 16 -8.25 9.63 10.56
N GLY A 17 -7.75 8.51 11.08
CA GLY A 17 -8.33 7.17 10.89
C GLY A 17 -8.07 6.58 9.50
N ASN A 18 -7.18 7.18 8.71
CA ASN A 18 -6.80 6.73 7.36
C ASN A 18 -5.50 5.93 7.37
N VAL A 19 -5.26 5.12 8.41
CA VAL A 19 -4.12 4.20 8.48
C VAL A 19 -4.53 2.86 7.91
N VAL A 20 -3.70 2.27 7.07
CA VAL A 20 -3.87 0.89 6.61
C VAL A 20 -2.99 -0.02 7.45
N ASP A 21 -3.58 -1.07 8.02
CA ASP A 21 -2.82 -2.11 8.72
C ASP A 21 -2.13 -3.00 7.68
N PRO A 22 -0.80 -3.18 7.76
CA PRO A 22 -0.09 -4.11 6.88
C PRO A 22 -0.65 -5.54 6.92
N LYS A 23 -1.23 -5.97 8.05
CA LYS A 23 -1.83 -7.31 8.19
C LYS A 23 -3.04 -7.49 7.28
N ASP A 24 -3.87 -6.45 7.14
CA ASP A 24 -5.06 -6.50 6.29
C ASP A 24 -4.65 -6.67 4.81
N ILE A 25 -3.57 -6.01 4.39
CA ILE A 25 -3.03 -6.16 3.02
C ILE A 25 -2.49 -7.58 2.81
N ILE A 26 -1.74 -8.11 3.78
CA ILE A 26 -1.17 -9.46 3.68
C ILE A 26 -2.28 -10.51 3.61
N GLN A 27 -3.36 -10.33 4.37
CA GLN A 27 -4.50 -11.23 4.37
C GLN A 27 -5.26 -11.19 3.03
N ASN A 28 -5.39 -10.02 2.42
CA ASN A 28 -6.17 -9.85 1.19
C ASN A 28 -5.36 -10.12 -0.10
N SER A 29 -4.06 -9.80 -0.12
CA SER A 29 -3.25 -9.78 -1.33
C SER A 29 -1.93 -10.57 -1.21
N GLY A 30 -1.61 -11.12 -0.04
CA GLY A 30 -0.38 -11.86 0.19
C GLY A 30 0.84 -10.98 0.49
N ALA A 31 1.78 -11.55 1.25
CA ALA A 31 2.96 -10.83 1.72
C ALA A 31 3.95 -10.45 0.60
N ASP A 32 4.03 -11.27 -0.45
CA ASP A 32 4.97 -11.06 -1.54
C ASP A 32 4.59 -9.88 -2.42
N ILE A 33 3.29 -9.65 -2.65
CA ILE A 33 2.80 -8.49 -3.41
C ILE A 33 3.10 -7.20 -2.65
N LEU A 34 2.92 -7.18 -1.33
CA LEU A 34 3.30 -6.04 -0.49
C LEU A 34 4.81 -5.78 -0.56
N ARG A 35 5.64 -6.82 -0.47
CA ARG A 35 7.09 -6.70 -0.55
C ARG A 35 7.55 -6.21 -1.92
N PHE A 36 6.94 -6.71 -2.99
CA PHE A 36 7.19 -6.25 -4.36
C PHE A 36 6.81 -4.79 -4.53
N TRP A 37 5.64 -4.38 -4.02
CA TRP A 37 5.20 -2.99 -4.07
C TRP A 37 6.19 -2.06 -3.35
N ILE A 38 6.63 -2.42 -2.14
CA ILE A 38 7.64 -1.64 -1.39
C ILE A 38 8.96 -1.56 -2.18
N ALA A 39 9.39 -2.66 -2.80
CA ALA A 39 10.62 -2.70 -3.59
C ALA A 39 10.53 -1.90 -4.90
N SER A 40 9.33 -1.77 -5.48
CA SER A 40 9.09 -0.98 -6.70
C SER A 40 8.98 0.52 -6.43
N GLN A 41 8.70 0.93 -5.18
CA GLN A 41 8.71 2.34 -4.80
C GLN A 41 10.15 2.88 -4.74
N PHE A 42 10.51 3.77 -5.65
CA PHE A 42 11.77 4.51 -5.57
C PHE A 42 11.71 5.53 -4.41
N PHE A 43 12.62 5.41 -3.45
CA PHE A 43 12.66 6.18 -2.19
C PHE A 43 12.95 7.69 -2.32
N ARG A 44 12.71 8.32 -3.47
CA ARG A 44 12.88 9.77 -3.66
C ARG A 44 11.55 10.50 -3.54
N GLY A 45 10.94 10.53 -2.35
CA GLY A 45 9.79 11.40 -2.07
C GLY A 45 8.62 10.73 -1.35
N GLU A 46 7.46 11.41 -1.41
CA GLU A 46 6.18 10.92 -0.89
C GLU A 46 5.76 9.65 -1.62
N MET A 47 5.31 8.64 -0.87
CA MET A 47 4.81 7.39 -1.45
C MET A 47 3.29 7.38 -1.35
N VAL A 48 2.60 7.17 -2.47
CA VAL A 48 1.15 7.01 -2.49
C VAL A 48 0.83 5.53 -2.36
N PHE A 49 0.06 5.16 -1.34
CA PHE A 49 -0.39 3.78 -1.16
C PHE A 49 -1.59 3.50 -2.10
N PRO A 50 -1.44 2.64 -3.13
CA PRO A 50 -2.48 2.42 -4.13
C PRO A 50 -3.37 1.27 -3.69
N LYS A 51 -4.46 1.57 -2.96
CA LYS A 51 -5.39 0.54 -2.48
C LYS A 51 -5.91 -0.36 -3.62
N ASP A 52 -6.24 0.24 -4.76
CA ASP A 52 -6.79 -0.46 -5.92
C ASP A 52 -5.79 -1.41 -6.61
N PHE A 53 -4.48 -1.21 -6.41
CA PHE A 53 -3.45 -2.07 -7.00
C PHE A 53 -3.50 -3.47 -6.40
N PHE A 54 -3.64 -3.54 -5.07
CA PHE A 54 -3.70 -4.78 -4.30
C PHE A 54 -5.01 -5.54 -4.53
N ASP A 55 -6.11 -4.80 -4.73
CA ASP A 55 -7.42 -5.37 -5.03
C ASP A 55 -7.45 -5.98 -6.45
N ARG A 56 -6.80 -5.34 -7.44
CA ARG A 56 -6.73 -5.83 -8.84
C ARG A 56 -5.72 -6.95 -9.07
N SER A 57 -4.60 -6.96 -8.35
CA SER A 57 -3.58 -7.99 -8.53
C SER A 57 -4.10 -9.40 -8.23
N MET A 58 -5.13 -9.51 -7.39
CA MET A 58 -5.78 -10.80 -7.08
C MET A 58 -6.65 -11.31 -8.22
N THR A 59 -7.42 -10.44 -8.88
CA THR A 59 -8.32 -10.85 -9.99
C THR A 59 -7.55 -11.44 -11.17
N VAL A 60 -6.33 -10.97 -11.44
CA VAL A 60 -5.51 -11.46 -12.56
C VAL A 60 -4.86 -12.83 -12.26
N LEU A 61 -4.78 -13.24 -10.99
CA LEU A 61 -4.18 -14.52 -10.59
C LEU A 61 -5.20 -15.67 -10.50
N GLU A 62 -6.50 -15.37 -10.60
CA GLU A 62 -7.58 -16.35 -10.63
C GLU A 62 -8.02 -16.73 -12.07
N GLU A 63 -7.38 -16.15 -13.10
CA GLU A 63 -7.55 -16.52 -14.52
C GLU A 63 -6.41 -17.39 -15.06
#